data_AF-A0A522FRD7-F1
#
_entry.id   AF-A0A522FRD7-F1
#
_cell.length_a   1.000
_cell.length_b   1.000
_cell.length_c   1.000
_cell.angle_alpha   90.00
_cell.angle_beta   90.00
_cell.angle_gamma   90.00
#
_symmetry.space_group_name_H-M   'P 1'
#
loop_
_entity.id
_entity.type
_entity.pdbx_description
1 polymer ?
#
loop_
_entity_poly.entity_id
_entity_poly.type
_entity_poly.pdbx_seq_one_letter_code
_entity_poly.pdbx_strand_id
1 'polypeptide(L)'
;MNQFDLKTVPQEELVSFYGLLFSAGNSDKELDKEDLSAIYELIDLDLLDYQHKEIVKDFILKPPDTDICLKTLSNGTEELKFSVLVGIVEVALADDVIVDEEMLFLNRVCHELNITQEQLEAIINFIKEGKRIQREGLDNNAAELALKSAASGLTAVGVPIAAVYFSGTVIGLSAAGITSGLATLGLGLGMVPGIGVAILIGTGIFVSLKALFGDSKKKKEKIIRGENERKSQLVIKNLHEAINKIISKIEELQVKALQSDANENAINELKERLLKLKKIVLQKQGIAYVQ
;
A
#
# COMPACT_ATOMS: atom_id res chain seq x y z
N MET A 1 17.67 8.85 -16.70
CA MET A 1 17.26 7.74 -15.80
C MET A 1 15.76 7.59 -16.00
N ASN A 2 15.29 6.47 -16.58
CA ASN A 2 13.86 6.26 -16.80
C ASN A 2 13.18 6.14 -15.45
N GLN A 3 12.10 6.89 -15.28
CA GLN A 3 11.27 6.84 -14.10
C GLN A 3 10.55 5.49 -14.05
N PHE A 4 10.75 4.71 -12.98
CA PHE A 4 10.00 3.47 -12.75
C PHE A 4 8.49 3.79 -12.74
N ASP A 5 7.66 2.96 -13.34
CA ASP A 5 6.20 3.17 -13.43
C ASP A 5 5.55 1.80 -13.31
N LEU A 6 4.64 1.61 -12.35
CA LEU A 6 3.94 0.33 -12.18
C LEU A 6 3.19 -0.09 -13.45
N LYS A 7 2.81 0.84 -14.33
CA LYS A 7 2.21 0.51 -15.64
C LYS A 7 3.16 -0.22 -16.58
N THR A 8 4.45 -0.12 -16.34
CA THR A 8 5.50 -0.79 -17.13
C THR A 8 5.94 -2.11 -16.51
N VAL A 9 5.50 -2.41 -15.29
CA VAL A 9 5.78 -3.67 -14.61
C VAL A 9 4.98 -4.79 -15.29
N PRO A 10 5.61 -5.94 -15.60
CA PRO A 10 4.91 -7.12 -16.10
C PRO A 10 3.71 -7.51 -15.23
N GLN A 11 2.62 -7.95 -15.86
CA GLN A 11 1.38 -8.29 -15.17
C GLN A 11 1.59 -9.39 -14.10
N GLU A 12 2.39 -10.41 -14.40
CA GLU A 12 2.74 -11.50 -13.46
C GLU A 12 3.49 -11.00 -12.21
N GLU A 13 4.34 -9.99 -12.39
CA GLU A 13 5.06 -9.34 -11.28
C GLU A 13 4.11 -8.49 -10.43
N LEU A 14 3.18 -7.74 -11.04
CA LEU A 14 2.13 -7.02 -10.31
C LEU A 14 1.21 -7.96 -9.53
N VAL A 15 0.79 -9.07 -10.14
CA VAL A 15 -0.01 -10.10 -9.45
C VAL A 15 0.76 -10.69 -8.29
N SER A 16 2.04 -11.01 -8.46
CA SER A 16 2.88 -11.55 -7.39
C SER A 16 3.10 -10.53 -6.26
N PHE A 17 3.27 -9.26 -6.60
CA PHE A 17 3.36 -8.18 -5.62
C PHE A 17 2.08 -8.08 -4.78
N TYR A 18 0.91 -7.96 -5.41
CA TYR A 18 -0.36 -7.92 -4.70
C TYR A 18 -0.62 -9.21 -3.92
N GLY A 19 -0.18 -10.35 -4.44
CA GLY A 19 -0.21 -11.63 -3.76
C GLY A 19 0.54 -11.62 -2.43
N LEU A 20 1.76 -11.08 -2.41
CA LEU A 20 2.54 -10.97 -1.18
C LEU A 20 1.91 -10.03 -0.16
N LEU A 21 1.18 -8.99 -0.56
CA LEU A 21 0.44 -8.14 0.37
C LEU A 21 -0.62 -8.95 1.14
N PHE A 22 -1.37 -9.80 0.44
CA PHE A 22 -2.35 -10.71 1.07
C PHE A 22 -1.68 -11.82 1.90
N SER A 23 -0.53 -12.34 1.46
CA SER A 23 0.22 -13.32 2.26
C SER A 23 0.79 -12.70 3.55
N ALA A 24 1.23 -11.44 3.50
CA ALA A 24 1.78 -10.72 4.64
C ALA A 24 0.73 -10.49 5.72
N GLY A 25 -0.42 -9.90 5.37
CA GLY A 25 -1.53 -9.70 6.30
C GLY A 25 -2.24 -11.00 6.71
N ASN A 26 -1.81 -12.16 6.21
CA ASN A 26 -2.30 -13.47 6.66
C ASN A 26 -1.18 -14.30 7.27
N SER A 27 -0.04 -13.70 7.61
CA SER A 27 1.14 -14.41 8.10
C SER A 27 0.92 -15.04 9.49
N ASP A 28 0.10 -14.40 10.31
CA ASP A 28 -0.40 -14.87 11.61
C ASP A 28 -1.69 -15.73 11.51
N LYS A 29 -2.14 -16.00 10.27
CA LYS A 29 -3.37 -16.73 9.88
C LYS A 29 -4.67 -15.96 10.08
N GLU A 30 -4.66 -14.66 10.30
CA GLU A 30 -5.87 -13.85 10.34
C GLU A 30 -5.71 -12.56 9.55
N LEU A 31 -6.44 -12.40 8.44
CA LEU A 31 -6.59 -11.10 7.77
C LEU A 31 -7.49 -10.21 8.62
N ASP A 32 -6.91 -9.29 9.39
CA ASP A 32 -7.65 -8.37 10.23
C ASP A 32 -8.25 -7.20 9.43
N LYS A 33 -8.87 -6.22 10.11
CA LYS A 33 -9.51 -5.09 9.43
C LYS A 33 -8.46 -4.07 8.95
N GLU A 34 -7.41 -3.89 9.72
CA GLU A 34 -6.32 -2.95 9.53
C GLU A 34 -5.47 -3.38 8.33
N ASP A 35 -5.09 -4.67 8.26
CA ASP A 35 -4.42 -5.32 7.13
C ASP A 35 -5.20 -5.16 5.84
N LEU A 36 -6.48 -5.55 5.86
CA LEU A 36 -7.34 -5.45 4.69
C LEU A 36 -7.47 -3.99 4.23
N SER A 37 -7.56 -3.04 5.16
CA SER A 37 -7.59 -1.62 4.81
C SER A 37 -6.29 -1.20 4.12
N ALA A 38 -5.13 -1.59 4.66
CA ALA A 38 -3.83 -1.28 4.08
C ALA A 38 -3.68 -1.92 2.69
N ILE A 39 -3.95 -3.22 2.55
CA ILE A 39 -3.87 -3.95 1.28
C ILE A 39 -4.69 -3.26 0.18
N TYR A 40 -5.97 -2.93 0.44
CA TYR A 40 -6.84 -2.33 -0.58
C TYR A 40 -6.48 -0.90 -0.95
N GLU A 41 -5.65 -0.21 -0.17
CA GLU A 41 -5.12 1.11 -0.52
C GLU A 41 -3.84 1.09 -1.34
N LEU A 42 -3.11 -0.03 -1.29
CA LEU A 42 -1.91 -0.28 -2.06
C LEU A 42 -2.25 -0.88 -3.44
N ILE A 43 -3.34 -1.65 -3.54
CA ILE A 43 -3.76 -2.29 -4.80
C ILE A 43 -4.41 -1.30 -5.77
N ASP A 44 -3.91 -1.27 -7.01
CA ASP A 44 -4.55 -0.61 -8.15
C ASP A 44 -4.92 -1.66 -9.22
N LEU A 45 -6.16 -2.16 -9.13
CA LEU A 45 -6.69 -3.12 -10.09
C LEU A 45 -6.80 -2.54 -11.51
N ASP A 46 -6.80 -1.22 -11.71
CA ASP A 46 -6.88 -0.64 -13.05
C ASP A 46 -5.54 -0.73 -13.82
N LEU A 47 -4.46 -1.15 -13.16
CA LEU A 47 -3.18 -1.53 -13.81
C LEU A 47 -3.20 -2.92 -14.45
N LEU A 48 -4.19 -3.73 -14.10
CA LEU A 48 -4.29 -5.12 -14.53
C LEU A 48 -5.28 -5.29 -15.68
N ASP A 49 -4.95 -6.20 -16.58
CA ASP A 49 -5.95 -6.72 -17.52
C ASP A 49 -7.03 -7.54 -16.78
N TYR A 50 -8.07 -7.93 -17.52
CA TYR A 50 -9.21 -8.64 -16.94
C TYR A 50 -8.81 -9.97 -16.27
N GLN A 51 -7.91 -10.74 -16.87
CA GLN A 51 -7.52 -12.06 -16.36
C GLN A 51 -6.75 -11.90 -15.04
N HIS A 52 -5.74 -11.03 -15.01
CA HIS A 52 -4.91 -10.81 -13.83
C HIS A 52 -5.70 -10.14 -12.70
N LYS A 53 -6.65 -9.26 -13.05
CA LYS A 53 -7.58 -8.66 -12.08
C LYS A 53 -8.43 -9.71 -11.37
N GLU A 54 -8.95 -10.70 -12.09
CA GLU A 54 -9.72 -11.78 -11.47
C GLU A 54 -8.87 -12.66 -10.54
N ILE A 55 -7.60 -12.90 -10.89
CA ILE A 55 -6.66 -13.61 -10.01
C ILE A 55 -6.45 -12.83 -8.70
N VAL A 56 -6.18 -11.53 -8.78
CA VAL A 56 -5.95 -10.71 -7.58
C VAL A 56 -7.20 -10.62 -6.70
N LYS A 57 -8.39 -10.60 -7.31
CA LYS A 57 -9.66 -10.68 -6.56
C LYS A 57 -9.84 -11.99 -5.82
N ASP A 58 -9.27 -13.10 -6.30
CA ASP A 58 -9.35 -14.39 -5.61
C ASP A 58 -8.50 -14.41 -4.32
N PHE A 59 -7.50 -13.53 -4.19
CA PHE A 59 -6.61 -13.52 -3.02
C PHE A 59 -7.32 -13.21 -1.70
N ILE A 60 -8.45 -12.49 -1.73
CA ILE A 60 -9.28 -12.29 -0.54
C ILE A 60 -9.93 -13.58 -0.02
N LEU A 61 -10.14 -14.56 -0.92
CA LEU A 61 -10.68 -15.87 -0.56
C LEU A 61 -9.57 -16.76 -0.02
N LYS A 62 -8.42 -16.75 -0.70
CA LYS A 62 -7.24 -17.50 -0.30
C LYS A 62 -5.98 -16.79 -0.81
N PRO A 63 -5.10 -16.31 0.09
CA PRO A 63 -3.82 -15.76 -0.33
C PRO A 63 -3.02 -16.77 -1.16
N PRO A 64 -2.21 -16.29 -2.11
CA PRO A 64 -1.39 -17.17 -2.94
C PRO A 64 -0.24 -17.79 -2.14
N ASP A 65 0.43 -18.76 -2.78
CA ASP A 65 1.65 -19.34 -2.25
C ASP A 65 2.80 -18.31 -2.30
N THR A 66 3.39 -18.02 -1.14
CA THR A 66 4.47 -17.06 -0.98
C THR A 66 5.71 -17.40 -1.81
N ASP A 67 6.07 -18.67 -1.94
CA ASP A 67 7.25 -19.09 -2.71
C ASP A 67 7.07 -18.84 -4.21
N ILE A 68 5.84 -19.03 -4.71
CA ILE A 68 5.51 -18.73 -6.11
C ILE A 68 5.68 -17.24 -6.37
N CYS A 69 5.12 -16.38 -5.51
CA CYS A 69 5.23 -14.94 -5.67
C CYS A 69 6.68 -14.45 -5.56
N LEU A 70 7.44 -14.94 -4.58
CA LEU A 70 8.85 -14.56 -4.39
C LEU A 70 9.72 -14.98 -5.57
N LYS A 71 9.51 -16.18 -6.13
CA LYS A 71 10.23 -16.64 -7.31
C LYS A 71 9.96 -15.78 -8.55
N THR A 72 8.74 -15.28 -8.72
CA THR A 72 8.43 -14.34 -9.81
C THR A 72 9.18 -13.03 -9.60
N LEU A 73 9.11 -12.48 -8.38
CA LEU A 73 9.67 -11.17 -8.04
C LEU A 73 11.19 -11.15 -7.91
N SER A 74 11.83 -12.29 -7.64
CA SER A 74 13.30 -12.40 -7.56
C SER A 74 13.98 -12.02 -8.88
N ASN A 75 13.28 -12.15 -10.01
CA ASN A 75 13.74 -11.77 -11.34
C ASN A 75 13.41 -10.32 -11.72
N GLY A 76 12.59 -9.64 -10.91
CA GLY A 76 12.18 -8.26 -11.13
C GLY A 76 13.33 -7.27 -10.91
N THR A 77 13.07 -6.00 -11.24
CA THR A 77 14.06 -4.93 -11.02
C THR A 77 14.28 -4.68 -9.53
N GLU A 78 15.42 -4.05 -9.20
CA GLU A 78 15.74 -3.69 -7.83
C GLU A 78 14.68 -2.74 -7.24
N GLU A 79 14.20 -1.78 -8.02
CA GLU A 79 13.12 -0.87 -7.62
C GLU A 79 11.83 -1.61 -7.29
N LEU A 80 11.47 -2.64 -8.07
CA LEU A 80 10.28 -3.45 -7.78
C LEU A 80 10.44 -4.21 -6.47
N LYS A 81 11.61 -4.83 -6.23
CA LYS A 81 11.87 -5.59 -4.99
C LYS A 81 11.74 -4.73 -3.76
N PHE A 82 12.30 -3.52 -3.79
CA PHE A 82 12.12 -2.56 -2.69
C PHE A 82 10.66 -2.07 -2.59
N SER A 83 9.97 -1.85 -3.70
CA SER A 83 8.55 -1.44 -3.69
C SER A 83 7.66 -2.52 -3.04
N VAL A 84 7.95 -3.79 -3.33
CA VAL A 84 7.31 -4.95 -2.69
C VAL A 84 7.54 -4.92 -1.19
N LEU A 85 8.81 -4.78 -0.75
CA LEU A 85 9.13 -4.76 0.67
C LEU A 85 8.45 -3.61 1.41
N VAL A 86 8.44 -2.42 0.82
CA VAL A 86 7.74 -1.25 1.38
C VAL A 86 6.25 -1.54 1.54
N GLY A 87 5.59 -2.12 0.52
CA GLY A 87 4.19 -2.49 0.61
C GLY A 87 3.90 -3.51 1.71
N ILE A 88 4.77 -4.51 1.89
CA ILE A 88 4.63 -5.52 2.95
C ILE A 88 4.82 -4.89 4.33
N VAL A 89 5.81 -4.00 4.51
CA VAL A 89 6.03 -3.30 5.79
C VAL A 89 4.86 -2.37 6.13
N GLU A 90 4.20 -1.77 5.14
CA GLU A 90 3.00 -0.94 5.37
C GLU A 90 1.82 -1.77 5.88
N VAL A 91 1.63 -2.97 5.31
CA VAL A 91 0.64 -3.93 5.81
C VAL A 91 0.99 -4.37 7.23
N ALA A 92 2.23 -4.81 7.46
CA ALA A 92 2.69 -5.27 8.78
C ALA A 92 2.75 -4.16 9.85
N LEU A 93 2.64 -2.90 9.47
CA LEU A 93 2.53 -1.77 10.41
C LEU A 93 1.10 -1.25 10.49
N ALA A 94 0.11 -1.88 9.87
CA ALA A 94 -1.24 -1.34 9.77
C ALA A 94 -1.85 -1.01 11.15
N ASP A 95 -1.48 -1.77 12.17
CA ASP A 95 -1.85 -1.61 13.58
C ASP A 95 -0.74 -0.92 14.45
N ASP A 96 0.28 -0.35 13.81
CA ASP A 96 1.49 0.26 14.39
C ASP A 96 2.50 -0.72 15.05
N VAL A 97 2.29 -2.04 14.99
CA VAL A 97 3.15 -3.03 15.65
C VAL A 97 3.46 -4.21 14.72
N ILE A 98 4.74 -4.45 14.45
CA ILE A 98 5.16 -5.67 13.74
C ILE A 98 5.31 -6.79 14.77
N VAL A 99 4.51 -7.84 14.68
CA VAL A 99 4.61 -9.03 15.54
C VAL A 99 5.67 -10.02 15.04
N ASP A 100 6.00 -11.02 15.86
CA ASP A 100 7.08 -11.97 15.55
C ASP A 100 6.83 -12.74 14.25
N GLU A 101 5.59 -13.16 14.00
CA GLU A 101 5.18 -13.87 12.78
C GLU A 101 5.39 -13.02 11.51
N GLU A 102 5.02 -11.74 11.56
CA GLU A 102 5.23 -10.79 10.47
C GLU A 102 6.70 -10.48 10.26
N MET A 103 7.48 -10.39 11.35
CA MET A 103 8.91 -10.19 11.26
C MET A 103 9.62 -11.41 10.65
N LEU A 104 9.18 -12.63 10.96
CA LEU A 104 9.64 -13.84 10.29
C LEU A 104 9.30 -13.82 8.80
N PHE A 105 8.09 -13.38 8.43
CA PHE A 105 7.69 -13.22 7.04
C PHE A 105 8.57 -12.20 6.30
N LEU A 106 8.77 -11.01 6.87
CA LEU A 106 9.64 -9.96 6.33
C LEU A 106 11.08 -10.44 6.15
N ASN A 107 11.65 -11.15 7.13
CA ASN A 107 12.99 -11.72 7.04
C ASN A 107 13.13 -12.71 5.89
N ARG A 108 12.10 -13.54 5.66
CA ARG A 108 12.06 -14.45 4.51
C ARG A 108 12.01 -13.69 3.19
N VAL A 109 11.16 -12.67 3.08
CA VAL A 109 11.07 -11.82 1.88
C VAL A 109 12.42 -11.15 1.60
N CYS A 110 13.06 -10.59 2.63
CA CYS A 110 14.39 -9.98 2.50
C CYS A 110 15.44 -10.97 1.99
N HIS A 111 15.44 -12.20 2.52
CA HIS A 111 16.34 -13.26 2.05
C HIS A 111 16.14 -13.57 0.56
N GLU A 112 14.90 -13.83 0.13
CA GLU A 112 14.60 -14.21 -1.25
C GLU A 112 14.78 -13.06 -2.26
N LEU A 113 14.57 -11.82 -1.83
CA LEU A 113 14.75 -10.64 -2.67
C LEU A 113 16.16 -10.04 -2.60
N ASN A 114 17.06 -10.64 -1.82
CA ASN A 114 18.43 -10.17 -1.58
C ASN A 114 18.48 -8.72 -1.04
N ILE A 115 17.63 -8.44 -0.05
CA ILE A 115 17.57 -7.16 0.68
C ILE A 115 18.19 -7.36 2.06
N THR A 116 19.07 -6.45 2.47
CA THR A 116 19.78 -6.57 3.75
C THR A 116 18.89 -6.16 4.94
N GLN A 117 19.28 -6.59 6.14
CA GLN A 117 18.60 -6.18 7.38
C GLN A 117 18.69 -4.68 7.62
N GLU A 118 19.84 -4.07 7.31
CA GLU A 118 20.03 -2.62 7.41
C GLU A 118 19.06 -1.85 6.50
N GLN A 119 18.78 -2.38 5.30
CA GLN A 119 17.79 -1.82 4.38
C GLN A 119 16.36 -1.99 4.89
N LEU A 120 16.02 -3.15 5.46
CA LEU A 120 14.72 -3.39 6.10
C LEU A 120 14.49 -2.41 7.27
N GLU A 121 15.46 -2.26 8.16
CA GLU A 121 15.38 -1.34 9.29
C GLU A 121 15.19 0.10 8.83
N ALA A 122 15.91 0.55 7.79
CA ALA A 122 15.75 1.87 7.22
C ALA A 122 14.33 2.09 6.65
N ILE A 123 13.76 1.09 5.98
CA ILE A 123 12.39 1.12 5.44
C ILE A 123 11.35 1.20 6.58
N ILE A 124 11.49 0.36 7.62
CA ILE A 124 10.61 0.38 8.80
C ILE A 124 10.65 1.76 9.46
N ASN A 125 11.84 2.31 9.68
CA ASN A 125 12.01 3.62 10.30
C ASN A 125 11.40 4.73 9.45
N PHE A 126 11.55 4.67 8.13
CA PHE A 126 10.94 5.63 7.21
C PHE A 126 9.41 5.61 7.28
N ILE A 127 8.79 4.43 7.26
CA ILE A 127 7.34 4.28 7.35
C ILE A 127 6.82 4.73 8.72
N LYS A 128 7.46 4.32 9.82
CA LYS A 128 7.11 4.76 11.18
C LYS A 128 7.17 6.27 11.33
N GLU A 129 8.20 6.91 10.76
CA GLU A 129 8.34 8.36 10.80
C GLU A 129 7.23 9.06 10.01
N GLY A 130 6.86 8.49 8.86
CA GLY A 130 5.64 8.88 8.16
C GLY A 130 4.44 8.85 9.10
N LYS A 131 4.09 7.67 9.63
CA LYS A 131 2.91 7.48 10.51
C LYS A 131 2.92 8.43 11.71
N ARG A 132 4.09 8.69 12.30
CA ARG A 132 4.27 9.65 13.40
C ARG A 132 3.85 11.06 12.99
N ILE A 133 4.32 11.56 11.84
CA ILE A 133 3.99 12.90 11.32
C ILE A 133 2.48 13.04 11.13
N GLN A 134 1.82 12.01 10.59
CA GLN A 134 0.37 11.99 10.40
C GLN A 134 -0.36 12.07 11.74
N ARG A 135 0.01 11.22 12.69
CA ARG A 135 -0.65 11.14 14.01
C ARG A 135 -0.47 12.40 14.84
N GLU A 136 0.73 12.99 14.81
CA GLU A 136 1.05 14.18 15.59
C GLU A 136 0.62 15.49 14.93
N GLY A 137 0.22 15.46 13.65
CA GLY A 137 -0.22 16.65 12.92
C GLY A 137 0.85 17.74 12.89
N LEU A 138 2.12 17.34 12.68
CA LEU A 138 3.25 18.27 12.69
C LEU A 138 3.05 19.40 11.69
N ASP A 139 3.56 20.59 12.05
CA ASP A 139 3.60 21.68 11.10
C ASP A 139 4.47 21.35 9.89
N ASN A 140 4.31 22.15 8.84
CA ASN A 140 4.81 21.76 7.54
C ASN A 140 6.35 21.71 7.46
N ASN A 141 7.03 22.55 8.21
CA ASN A 141 8.49 22.63 8.18
C ASN A 141 9.10 21.49 8.99
N ALA A 142 8.50 21.17 10.14
CA ALA A 142 8.90 20.04 10.96
C ALA A 142 8.70 18.71 10.23
N ALA A 143 7.56 18.53 9.55
CA ALA A 143 7.27 17.37 8.73
C ALA A 143 8.28 17.22 7.57
N GLU A 144 8.61 18.31 6.86
CA GLU A 144 9.58 18.27 5.77
C GLU A 144 10.97 17.83 6.23
N LEU A 145 11.46 18.37 7.34
CA LEU A 145 12.78 18.04 7.88
C LEU A 145 12.85 16.59 8.35
N ALA A 146 11.83 16.13 9.06
CA ALA A 146 11.71 14.74 9.51
C ALA A 146 11.79 13.76 8.35
N LEU A 147 11.04 14.03 7.28
CA LEU A 147 11.01 13.18 6.08
C LEU A 147 12.30 13.21 5.28
N LYS A 148 12.95 14.38 5.16
CA LYS A 148 14.28 14.48 4.54
C LYS A 148 15.31 13.64 5.29
N SER A 149 15.27 13.68 6.62
CA SER A 149 16.15 12.88 7.47
C SER A 149 15.89 11.39 7.26
N ALA A 150 14.63 10.96 7.29
CA ALA A 150 14.26 9.56 7.08
C ALA A 150 14.66 9.07 5.67
N ALA A 151 14.41 9.87 4.63
CA ALA A 151 14.80 9.55 3.25
C ALA A 151 16.33 9.48 3.08
N SER A 152 17.07 10.33 3.79
CA SER A 152 18.53 10.28 3.80
C SER A 152 19.04 8.96 4.42
N GLY A 153 18.36 8.47 5.46
CA GLY A 153 18.59 7.14 6.04
C GLY A 153 18.46 6.01 5.00
N LEU A 154 17.42 6.05 4.16
CA LEU A 154 17.26 5.09 3.05
C LEU A 154 18.43 5.14 2.07
N THR A 155 18.84 6.35 1.65
CA THR A 155 19.93 6.50 0.68
C THR A 155 21.28 6.05 1.22
N ALA A 156 21.53 6.23 2.52
CA ALA A 156 22.78 5.84 3.17
C ALA A 156 23.02 4.33 3.09
N VAL A 157 21.94 3.55 3.05
CA VAL A 157 21.97 2.08 3.00
C VAL A 157 21.64 1.53 1.59
N GLY A 158 21.61 2.40 0.59
CA GLY A 158 21.42 2.04 -0.82
C GLY A 158 19.97 1.75 -1.23
N VAL A 159 18.96 2.10 -0.44
CA VAL A 159 17.55 1.94 -0.83
C VAL A 159 17.16 3.07 -1.81
N PRO A 160 16.68 2.75 -3.02
CA PRO A 160 16.19 3.75 -3.95
C PRO A 160 14.95 4.47 -3.40
N ILE A 161 15.01 5.81 -3.28
CA ILE A 161 13.85 6.61 -2.86
C ILE A 161 12.67 6.46 -3.82
N ALA A 162 12.93 6.11 -5.08
CA ALA A 162 11.88 5.78 -6.03
C ALA A 162 11.03 4.59 -5.55
N ALA A 163 11.59 3.59 -4.86
CA ALA A 163 10.84 2.41 -4.46
C ALA A 163 9.81 2.68 -3.36
N VAL A 164 10.12 3.57 -2.40
CA VAL A 164 9.14 4.03 -1.39
C VAL A 164 8.04 4.90 -1.99
N TYR A 165 8.21 5.36 -3.23
CA TYR A 165 7.22 6.16 -3.94
C TYR A 165 6.15 5.31 -4.66
N PHE A 166 6.41 4.04 -4.97
CA PHE A 166 5.48 3.25 -5.80
C PHE A 166 4.53 2.33 -5.02
N SER A 167 4.79 2.04 -3.75
CA SER A 167 3.84 1.29 -2.90
C SER A 167 2.49 1.98 -2.78
N GLY A 168 2.34 3.25 -3.18
CA GLY A 168 1.12 4.02 -2.97
C GLY A 168 1.05 4.68 -1.59
N THR A 169 2.06 4.43 -0.75
CA THR A 169 2.33 5.11 0.51
C THR A 169 3.39 6.18 0.32
N VAL A 170 3.07 7.18 -0.52
CA VAL A 170 4.01 8.27 -0.78
C VAL A 170 3.77 9.41 0.17
N ILE A 171 4.73 9.57 1.05
CA ILE A 171 5.15 10.89 1.46
C ILE A 171 5.38 11.78 0.22
N GLY A 172 4.41 12.60 -0.14
CA GLY A 172 4.71 13.94 -0.62
C GLY A 172 4.58 14.23 -2.10
N LEU A 173 4.44 13.25 -2.99
CA LEU A 173 4.60 13.52 -4.43
C LEU A 173 3.45 12.90 -5.25
N SER A 174 2.41 13.68 -5.55
CA SER A 174 1.55 13.45 -6.72
C SER A 174 2.38 13.39 -8.02
N ALA A 175 1.80 12.93 -9.14
CA ALA A 175 2.45 12.93 -10.46
C ALA A 175 3.03 14.30 -10.88
N ALA A 176 2.45 15.40 -10.37
CA ALA A 176 2.99 16.76 -10.53
C ALA A 176 4.11 17.11 -9.53
N GLY A 177 4.17 16.45 -8.38
CA GLY A 177 5.16 16.63 -7.31
C GLY A 177 6.48 15.89 -7.54
N ILE A 178 6.52 14.87 -8.40
CA ILE A 178 7.70 14.01 -8.63
C ILE A 178 8.95 14.80 -9.03
N THR A 179 8.78 15.82 -9.87
CA THR A 179 9.87 16.69 -10.31
C THR A 179 10.35 17.70 -9.26
N SER A 180 9.59 17.89 -8.17
CA SER A 180 9.90 18.89 -7.14
C SER A 180 10.29 18.31 -5.78
N GLY A 181 9.74 17.16 -5.40
CA GLY A 181 10.10 16.48 -4.16
C GLY A 181 11.50 15.88 -4.22
N LEU A 182 11.89 15.27 -5.35
CA LEU A 182 13.29 14.84 -5.56
C LEU A 182 14.27 16.02 -5.62
N ALA A 183 13.85 17.17 -6.16
CA ALA A 183 14.67 18.39 -6.16
C ALA A 183 14.84 18.96 -4.74
N THR A 184 13.80 18.89 -3.91
CA THR A 184 13.80 19.35 -2.51
C THR A 184 14.58 18.40 -1.58
N LEU A 185 14.66 17.11 -1.92
CA LEU A 185 15.53 16.10 -1.29
C LEU A 185 16.99 16.17 -1.78
N GLY A 186 17.34 17.11 -2.67
CA GLY A 186 18.71 17.29 -3.15
C GLY A 186 19.20 16.26 -4.16
N LEU A 187 18.31 15.42 -4.71
CA LEU A 187 18.65 14.27 -5.57
C LEU A 187 18.80 14.61 -7.06
N GLY A 188 18.97 15.90 -7.40
CA GLY A 188 19.52 16.30 -8.69
C GLY A 188 18.63 16.15 -9.93
N LEU A 189 17.30 16.16 -9.81
CA LEU A 189 16.39 16.15 -10.96
C LEU A 189 15.76 17.54 -11.23
N GLY A 190 16.53 18.45 -11.85
CA GLY A 190 16.02 19.62 -12.57
C GLY A 190 15.41 20.77 -11.75
N MET A 191 15.85 21.99 -12.03
CA MET A 191 15.24 23.23 -11.50
C MET A 191 13.86 23.47 -12.16
N VAL A 192 12.78 23.03 -11.52
CA VAL A 192 11.43 23.58 -11.77
C VAL A 192 10.96 24.26 -10.48
N PRO A 193 11.07 25.60 -10.38
CA PRO A 193 10.62 26.33 -9.20
C PRO A 193 9.08 26.35 -9.12
N GLY A 194 8.51 25.92 -7.99
CA GLY A 194 7.14 26.32 -7.61
C GLY A 194 6.05 25.23 -7.44
N ILE A 195 6.41 23.99 -7.11
CA ILE A 195 5.42 22.91 -6.85
C ILE A 195 5.42 22.59 -5.34
N GLY A 196 4.22 22.53 -4.75
CA GLY A 196 4.04 22.24 -3.32
C GLY A 196 4.03 20.74 -3.01
N VAL A 197 4.37 20.37 -1.78
CA VAL A 197 4.48 18.97 -1.32
C VAL A 197 3.15 18.53 -0.70
N ALA A 198 2.61 17.39 -1.13
CA ALA A 198 1.37 16.81 -0.61
C ALA A 198 1.63 15.40 -0.11
N ILE A 199 1.61 15.19 1.21
CA ILE A 199 2.05 13.96 1.85
C ILE A 199 0.88 12.99 2.04
N LEU A 200 0.96 11.81 1.42
CA LEU A 200 0.19 10.62 1.82
C LEU A 200 0.99 9.84 2.84
N ILE A 201 0.37 9.53 3.97
CA ILE A 201 0.97 8.65 4.97
C ILE A 201 -0.05 7.56 5.27
N GLY A 202 0.34 6.29 5.12
CA GLY A 202 -0.46 5.13 5.53
C GLY A 202 -1.92 5.16 5.07
N THR A 203 -2.82 4.78 5.99
CA THR A 203 -4.21 4.39 5.73
C THR A 203 -5.29 5.47 5.70
N GLY A 204 -4.84 6.72 5.59
CA GLY A 204 -5.74 7.84 5.39
C GLY A 204 -5.33 9.04 6.23
N ILE A 205 -4.77 10.03 5.54
CA ILE A 205 -4.92 11.48 5.72
C ILE A 205 -3.82 12.11 4.87
N PHE A 206 -4.20 13.11 4.07
CA PHE A 206 -3.24 13.93 3.34
C PHE A 206 -2.79 15.10 4.22
N VAL A 207 -1.50 15.21 4.50
CA VAL A 207 -0.91 16.43 5.06
C VAL A 207 -0.47 17.31 3.88
N SER A 208 -1.18 18.41 3.64
CA SER A 208 -0.80 19.39 2.62
C SER A 208 0.23 20.37 3.18
N LEU A 209 1.51 20.24 2.78
CA LEU A 209 2.57 21.14 3.24
C LEU A 209 2.45 22.51 2.54
N LYS A 210 1.99 23.50 3.30
CA LYS A 210 1.58 24.84 2.83
C LYS A 210 2.72 25.86 2.67
N ALA A 211 3.98 25.42 2.56
CA ALA A 211 5.12 26.28 2.92
C ALA A 211 5.88 27.01 1.80
N LEU A 212 5.58 26.88 0.50
CA LEU A 212 6.31 27.62 -0.55
C LEU A 212 5.36 28.38 -1.49
N PHE A 213 5.34 29.71 -1.35
CA PHE A 213 4.31 30.68 -1.78
C PHE A 213 4.12 30.88 -3.31
N GLY A 214 2.90 31.32 -3.71
CA GLY A 214 2.64 32.03 -4.98
C GLY A 214 1.30 31.69 -5.70
N ASP A 215 0.32 32.60 -5.59
CA ASP A 215 -0.94 32.88 -6.33
C ASP A 215 -1.75 31.81 -7.13
N SER A 216 -1.40 30.53 -7.04
CA SER A 216 -2.04 29.44 -7.78
C SER A 216 -2.73 28.40 -6.88
N LYS A 217 -3.05 28.79 -5.63
CA LYS A 217 -3.62 27.94 -4.57
C LYS A 217 -4.80 27.09 -5.03
N LYS A 218 -5.79 27.70 -5.69
CA LYS A 218 -7.05 27.03 -6.03
C LYS A 218 -6.93 25.94 -7.11
N LYS A 219 -5.98 26.04 -8.05
CA LYS A 219 -5.83 25.06 -9.13
C LYS A 219 -5.06 23.82 -8.65
N LYS A 220 -4.06 24.03 -7.78
CA LYS A 220 -3.20 22.97 -7.23
C LYS A 220 -3.90 22.14 -6.15
N GLU A 221 -4.63 22.80 -5.25
CA GLU A 221 -5.49 22.13 -4.26
C GLU A 221 -6.59 21.29 -4.95
N LYS A 222 -7.14 21.77 -6.08
CA LYS A 222 -8.08 20.99 -6.89
C LYS A 222 -7.47 19.75 -7.53
N ILE A 223 -6.23 19.80 -8.01
CA ILE A 223 -5.56 18.64 -8.62
C ILE A 223 -5.31 17.57 -7.55
N ILE A 224 -4.72 17.95 -6.42
CA ILE A 224 -4.47 17.03 -5.30
C ILE A 224 -5.79 16.45 -4.82
N ARG A 225 -6.79 17.30 -4.53
CA ARG A 225 -8.11 16.82 -4.10
C ARG A 225 -8.76 15.89 -5.12
N GLY A 226 -8.62 16.16 -6.41
CA GLY A 226 -9.15 15.29 -7.47
C GLY A 226 -8.44 13.93 -7.55
N GLU A 227 -7.12 13.88 -7.39
CA GLU A 227 -6.37 12.62 -7.29
C GLU A 227 -6.78 11.83 -6.06
N ASN A 228 -7.01 12.50 -4.93
CA ASN A 228 -7.42 11.89 -3.66
C ASN A 228 -8.83 11.31 -3.76
N GLU A 229 -9.75 12.06 -4.34
CA GLU A 229 -11.12 11.62 -4.60
C GLU A 229 -11.11 10.41 -5.54
N ARG A 230 -10.28 10.44 -6.61
CA ARG A 230 -10.10 9.30 -7.50
C ARG A 230 -9.53 8.07 -6.78
N LYS A 231 -8.46 8.22 -5.99
CA LYS A 231 -7.87 7.11 -5.23
C LYS A 231 -8.87 6.54 -4.23
N SER A 232 -9.59 7.40 -3.51
CA SER A 232 -10.63 6.97 -2.55
C SER A 232 -11.77 6.21 -3.25
N GLN A 233 -12.21 6.69 -4.41
CA GLN A 233 -13.21 5.99 -5.22
C GLN A 233 -12.71 4.64 -5.73
N LEU A 234 -11.45 4.55 -6.13
CA LEU A 234 -10.82 3.30 -6.57
C LEU A 234 -10.74 2.29 -5.42
N VAL A 235 -10.32 2.72 -4.22
CA VAL A 235 -10.31 1.87 -3.03
C VAL A 235 -11.72 1.36 -2.71
N ILE A 236 -12.72 2.24 -2.70
CA ILE A 236 -14.13 1.85 -2.47
C ILE A 236 -14.62 0.88 -3.56
N LYS A 237 -14.26 1.10 -4.83
CA LYS A 237 -14.58 0.18 -5.94
C LYS A 237 -13.95 -1.19 -5.71
N ASN A 238 -12.65 -1.26 -5.40
CA ASN A 238 -11.93 -2.51 -5.17
C ASN A 238 -12.52 -3.27 -3.96
N LEU A 239 -12.89 -2.56 -2.89
CA LEU A 239 -13.58 -3.14 -1.73
C LEU A 239 -14.95 -3.72 -2.10
N HIS A 240 -15.75 -3.04 -2.92
CA HIS A 240 -17.04 -3.59 -3.40
C HIS A 240 -16.84 -4.82 -4.28
N GLU A 241 -15.84 -4.81 -5.17
CA GLU A 241 -15.50 -5.97 -6.01
C GLU A 241 -15.11 -7.18 -5.14
N ALA A 242 -14.34 -6.96 -4.07
CA ALA A 242 -13.99 -7.99 -3.09
C ALA A 242 -15.19 -8.52 -2.31
N ILE A 243 -16.08 -7.63 -1.84
CA ILE A 243 -17.34 -7.99 -1.17
C ILE A 243 -18.17 -8.89 -2.07
N ASN A 244 -18.35 -8.51 -3.34
CA ASN A 244 -19.12 -9.30 -4.30
C ASN A 244 -18.49 -10.67 -4.52
N LYS A 245 -17.15 -10.72 -4.61
CA LYS A 245 -16.41 -11.99 -4.74
C LYS A 245 -16.66 -12.94 -3.56
N ILE A 246 -16.62 -12.41 -2.34
CA ILE A 246 -16.92 -13.18 -1.13
C ILE A 246 -18.38 -13.67 -1.13
N ILE A 247 -19.34 -12.79 -1.45
CA ILE A 247 -20.77 -13.15 -1.50
C ILE A 247 -20.99 -14.28 -2.50
N SER A 248 -20.49 -14.16 -3.72
CA SER A 248 -20.61 -15.21 -4.74
C SER A 248 -19.98 -16.53 -4.28
N LYS A 249 -18.85 -16.48 -3.56
CA LYS A 249 -18.22 -17.69 -3.03
C LYS A 249 -19.04 -18.33 -1.91
N ILE A 250 -19.62 -17.53 -1.02
CA ILE A 250 -20.52 -18.02 0.04
C ILE A 250 -21.74 -18.70 -0.59
N GLU A 251 -22.37 -18.09 -1.60
CA GLU A 251 -23.52 -18.67 -2.30
C GLU A 251 -23.16 -20.00 -2.97
N GLU A 252 -22.01 -20.06 -3.66
CA GLU A 252 -21.50 -21.29 -4.27
C GLU A 252 -21.28 -22.41 -3.23
N LEU A 253 -20.67 -22.07 -2.09
CA LEU A 253 -20.42 -23.02 -1.01
C LEU A 253 -21.72 -23.45 -0.33
N GLN A 254 -22.69 -22.56 -0.14
CA GLN A 254 -23.99 -22.88 0.45
C GLN A 254 -24.78 -23.88 -0.39
N VAL A 255 -24.76 -23.73 -1.72
CA VAL A 255 -25.36 -24.72 -2.64
C VAL A 255 -24.69 -26.09 -2.49
N LYS A 256 -23.37 -26.11 -2.21
CA LYS A 256 -22.57 -27.34 -2.00
C LYS A 256 -22.58 -27.83 -0.55
N ALA A 257 -23.09 -27.06 0.41
CA ALA A 257 -22.92 -27.28 1.86
C ALA A 257 -23.87 -28.31 2.47
N LEU A 258 -24.82 -28.86 1.72
CA LEU A 258 -25.75 -29.88 2.25
C LEU A 258 -25.06 -31.18 2.73
N GLN A 259 -23.73 -31.31 2.61
CA GLN A 259 -23.01 -32.57 2.85
C GLN A 259 -21.60 -32.44 3.49
N SER A 260 -21.14 -31.28 3.98
CA SER A 260 -19.75 -31.16 4.47
C SER A 260 -19.50 -30.05 5.50
N ASP A 261 -19.01 -30.44 6.69
CA ASP A 261 -18.56 -29.54 7.76
C ASP A 261 -17.42 -28.60 7.32
N ALA A 262 -16.61 -29.03 6.33
CA ALA A 262 -15.55 -28.18 5.77
C ALA A 262 -16.10 -26.95 5.02
N ASN A 263 -17.27 -27.10 4.38
CA ASN A 263 -17.93 -25.97 3.72
C ASN A 263 -18.51 -24.99 4.75
N GLU A 264 -18.97 -25.47 5.91
CA GLU A 264 -19.48 -24.62 6.98
C GLU A 264 -18.37 -23.74 7.58
N ASN A 265 -17.21 -24.31 7.89
CA ASN A 265 -16.06 -23.56 8.39
C ASN A 265 -15.60 -22.49 7.40
N ALA A 266 -15.48 -22.85 6.11
CA ALA A 266 -15.09 -21.89 5.06
C ALA A 266 -16.13 -20.76 4.91
N ILE A 267 -17.43 -21.04 5.03
CA ILE A 267 -18.48 -20.02 4.99
C ILE A 267 -18.35 -19.05 6.17
N ASN A 268 -18.01 -19.54 7.37
CA ASN A 268 -17.86 -18.69 8.55
C ASN A 268 -16.66 -17.74 8.43
N GLU A 269 -15.50 -18.24 8.00
CA GLU A 269 -14.32 -17.42 7.73
C GLU A 269 -14.63 -16.32 6.69
N LEU A 270 -15.32 -16.69 5.61
CA LEU A 270 -15.74 -15.73 4.58
C LEU A 270 -16.74 -14.70 5.09
N LYS A 271 -17.65 -15.07 5.99
CA LYS A 271 -18.58 -14.11 6.63
C LYS A 271 -17.83 -13.12 7.51
N GLU A 272 -16.82 -13.56 8.25
CA GLU A 272 -16.00 -12.67 9.08
C GLU A 272 -15.25 -11.65 8.21
N ARG A 273 -14.59 -12.11 7.14
CA ARG A 273 -13.95 -11.21 6.16
C ARG A 273 -14.94 -10.25 5.52
N LEU A 274 -16.14 -10.72 5.15
CA LEU A 274 -17.22 -9.87 4.63
C LEU A 274 -17.61 -8.76 5.61
N LEU A 275 -17.72 -9.07 6.91
CA LEU A 275 -18.02 -8.09 7.95
C LEU A 275 -16.89 -7.06 8.11
N LYS A 276 -15.63 -7.50 8.08
CA LYS A 276 -14.45 -6.61 8.10
C LYS A 276 -14.49 -5.64 6.91
N LEU A 277 -14.65 -6.14 5.68
CA LEU A 277 -14.73 -5.30 4.47
C LEU A 277 -15.90 -4.30 4.51
N LYS A 278 -17.09 -4.72 4.97
CA LYS A 278 -18.24 -3.81 5.13
C LYS A 278 -17.95 -2.67 6.10
N LYS A 279 -17.28 -2.95 7.22
CA LYS A 279 -16.86 -1.91 8.18
C LYS A 279 -15.89 -0.92 7.54
N ILE A 280 -14.91 -1.40 6.76
CA ILE A 280 -13.96 -0.54 6.03
C ILE A 280 -14.69 0.38 5.06
N VAL A 281 -15.62 -0.15 4.24
CA VAL A 281 -16.41 0.66 3.29
C VAL A 281 -17.19 1.76 4.01
N LEU A 282 -17.88 1.44 5.11
CA LEU A 282 -18.66 2.41 5.87
C LEU A 282 -17.78 3.53 6.46
N GLN A 283 -16.64 3.17 7.04
CA GLN A 283 -15.66 4.14 7.54
C GLN A 283 -15.16 5.07 6.42
N LYS A 284 -14.81 4.51 5.26
CA LYS A 284 -14.33 5.30 4.11
C LYS A 284 -15.42 6.16 3.46
N GLN A 285 -16.70 5.79 3.61
CA GLN A 285 -17.85 6.60 3.17
C GLN A 285 -18.26 7.67 4.19
N GLY A 286 -17.62 7.74 5.36
CA GLY A 286 -17.98 8.68 6.42
C GLY A 286 -19.27 8.31 7.17
N ILE A 287 -19.77 7.08 7.00
CA ILE A 287 -20.92 6.55 7.73
C ILE A 287 -20.37 5.88 8.99
N ALA A 288 -20.15 6.65 10.04
CA ALA A 288 -19.83 6.11 11.35
C ALA A 288 -21.04 5.33 11.88
N TYR A 289 -20.83 4.08 12.30
CA TYR A 289 -21.79 3.39 13.18
C TYR A 289 -21.88 4.22 14.46
N VAL A 290 -22.97 4.98 14.60
CA VAL A 290 -23.48 5.29 15.93
C VAL A 290 -23.92 3.94 16.50
N GLN A 291 -23.31 3.59 17.63
CA GLN A 291 -23.51 2.34 18.37
C GLN A 291 -24.98 1.98 18.55
#